data_AF-A0A961U5M1-F1
#
_entry.id   AF-A0A961U5M1-F1
#
_cell.length_a   1.000
_cell.length_b   1.000
_cell.length_c   1.000
_cell.angle_alpha   90.00
_cell.angle_beta   90.00
_cell.angle_gamma   90.00
#
_symmetry.space_group_name_H-M   'P 1'
#
loop_
_entity.id
_entity.type
_entity.pdbx_description
1 polymer ?
#
loop_
_entity_poly.entity_id
_entity_poly.type
_entity_poly.pdbx_seq_one_letter_code
_entity_poly.pdbx_strand_id
1 'polypeptide(L)'
;GARHMSSQSLIESDLGKLVLQNFDEVSANTFGYLLEASSAIRTRIWAAGGQVRYTAYGYHGTEVLIGGSYRWQTYTNYTQGYAKMRLEGVAEAAWRKGIKATVFNCPEIRTNSSDVFAGLELSLLPLLGALKKEGGGGWVEVLWQGCQDLLKDGVTLEALLQMVLDYQNNEAMQPYYDFDLWPLPNSATQAEQTIGTSQEIVQLHKDKRILVSDVLSHHVVKAVGQLIFGEASEPSGPVLWLNHDLVARRLIAASGGSAD
;
A
#
# COMPACT_ATOMS: atom_id res chain seq x y z
N GLY A 1 0.66 1.36 -26.33
CA GLY A 1 0.24 0.99 -27.72
C GLY A 1 -1.20 1.38 -28.02
N ALA A 2 -1.78 0.93 -29.15
CA ALA A 2 -3.09 1.39 -29.67
C ALA A 2 -4.31 1.18 -28.73
N ARG A 3 -4.19 0.32 -27.71
CA ARG A 3 -5.24 0.10 -26.69
C ARG A 3 -5.08 0.99 -25.45
N HIS A 4 -4.03 1.81 -25.38
CA HIS A 4 -3.83 2.73 -24.26
C HIS A 4 -4.93 3.80 -24.25
N MET A 5 -5.46 4.09 -23.08
CA MET A 5 -6.35 5.21 -22.81
C MET A 5 -5.88 5.90 -21.53
N SER A 6 -5.84 7.23 -21.55
CA SER A 6 -5.50 7.99 -20.34
C SER A 6 -6.66 7.92 -19.35
N SER A 7 -6.34 7.79 -18.06
CA SER A 7 -7.29 7.91 -16.95
C SER A 7 -8.01 9.24 -16.98
N GLN A 8 -7.37 10.28 -17.54
CA GLN A 8 -7.95 11.60 -17.68
C GLN A 8 -9.18 11.60 -18.58
N SER A 9 -9.19 10.79 -19.65
CA SER A 9 -10.36 10.64 -20.53
C SER A 9 -11.59 10.11 -19.79
N LEU A 10 -11.39 9.25 -18.79
CA LEU A 10 -12.47 8.82 -17.90
C LEU A 10 -12.84 9.95 -16.95
N ILE A 11 -11.87 10.48 -16.19
CA ILE A 11 -12.07 11.49 -15.12
C ILE A 11 -12.83 12.73 -15.62
N GLU A 12 -12.54 13.21 -16.83
CA GLU A 12 -13.16 14.41 -17.40
C GLU A 12 -14.57 14.17 -17.96
N SER A 13 -14.92 12.91 -18.25
CA SER A 13 -16.25 12.53 -18.71
C SER A 13 -17.28 12.61 -17.57
N ASP A 14 -18.56 12.75 -17.92
CA ASP A 14 -19.63 12.76 -16.91
C ASP A 14 -19.76 11.40 -16.21
N LEU A 15 -19.44 10.30 -16.89
CA LEU A 15 -19.33 8.99 -16.26
C LEU A 15 -18.23 8.98 -15.19
N GLY A 16 -17.05 9.52 -15.49
CA GLY A 16 -15.96 9.61 -14.52
C GLY A 16 -16.31 10.49 -13.34
N LYS A 17 -16.96 11.65 -13.57
CA LYS A 17 -17.44 12.50 -12.47
C LYS A 17 -18.43 11.78 -11.57
N LEU A 18 -19.36 11.01 -12.13
CA LEU A 18 -20.29 10.18 -11.35
C LEU A 18 -19.53 9.12 -10.54
N VAL A 19 -18.54 8.45 -11.14
CA VAL A 19 -17.68 7.48 -10.45
C VAL A 19 -16.91 8.12 -9.31
N LEU A 20 -16.33 9.30 -9.51
CA LEU A 20 -15.57 10.04 -8.49
C LEU A 20 -16.47 10.48 -7.32
N GLN A 21 -17.68 10.97 -7.59
CA GLN A 21 -18.66 11.27 -6.53
C GLN A 21 -19.00 10.02 -5.72
N ASN A 22 -19.18 8.88 -6.38
CA ASN A 22 -19.45 7.62 -5.70
C ASN A 22 -18.23 7.13 -4.89
N PHE A 23 -17.00 7.38 -5.36
CA PHE A 23 -15.79 7.10 -4.59
C PHE A 23 -15.71 7.97 -3.33
N ASP A 24 -16.04 9.26 -3.42
CA ASP A 24 -16.10 10.13 -2.24
C ASP A 24 -17.13 9.61 -1.22
N GLU A 25 -18.33 9.24 -1.66
CA GLU A 25 -19.36 8.72 -0.77
C GLU A 25 -18.90 7.44 -0.06
N VAL A 26 -18.44 6.45 -0.83
CA VAL A 26 -18.14 5.11 -0.29
C VAL A 26 -16.81 5.07 0.45
N SER A 27 -15.76 5.73 -0.08
CA SER A 27 -14.38 5.57 0.40
C SER A 27 -13.97 6.64 1.43
N ALA A 28 -14.72 7.75 1.53
CA ALA A 28 -14.42 8.82 2.48
C ALA A 28 -15.60 9.17 3.39
N ASN A 29 -16.76 9.52 2.83
CA ASN A 29 -17.87 10.08 3.61
C ASN A 29 -18.47 9.06 4.59
N THR A 30 -18.44 7.77 4.26
CA THR A 30 -18.80 6.68 5.19
C THR A 30 -18.05 6.76 6.52
N PHE A 31 -16.77 7.16 6.53
CA PHE A 31 -16.02 7.34 7.76
C PHE A 31 -16.55 8.52 8.58
N GLY A 32 -16.92 9.62 7.91
CA GLY A 32 -17.60 10.75 8.55
C GLY A 32 -18.94 10.37 9.17
N TYR A 33 -19.77 9.64 8.41
CA TYR A 33 -21.07 9.15 8.90
C TYR A 33 -20.92 8.23 10.11
N LEU A 34 -19.92 7.34 10.12
CA LEU A 34 -19.61 6.49 11.27
C LEU A 34 -19.27 7.34 12.51
N LEU A 35 -18.40 8.35 12.37
CA LEU A 35 -17.98 9.22 13.46
C LEU A 35 -19.15 10.03 14.05
N GLU A 36 -20.06 10.50 13.19
CA GLU A 36 -21.25 11.25 13.58
C GLU A 36 -22.29 10.35 14.27
N ALA A 37 -22.69 9.26 13.61
CA ALA A 37 -23.72 8.35 14.10
C ALA A 37 -23.34 7.68 15.42
N SER A 38 -22.04 7.44 15.65
CA SER A 38 -21.54 6.85 16.90
C SER A 38 -21.28 7.88 18.02
N SER A 39 -21.59 9.16 17.81
CA SER A 39 -21.30 10.23 18.78
C SER A 39 -21.89 10.01 20.17
N ALA A 40 -23.17 9.62 20.27
CA ALA A 40 -23.81 9.36 21.56
C ALA A 40 -23.15 8.17 22.30
N ILE A 41 -22.76 7.12 21.58
CA ILE A 41 -22.04 5.97 22.14
C ILE A 41 -20.67 6.41 22.65
N ARG A 42 -19.93 7.18 21.85
CA ARG A 42 -18.62 7.71 22.21
C ARG A 42 -18.68 8.58 23.46
N THR A 43 -19.61 9.51 23.54
CA THR A 43 -19.82 10.38 24.72
C THR A 43 -20.12 9.55 25.97
N ARG A 44 -20.99 8.53 25.86
CA ARG A 44 -21.31 7.64 26.98
C ARG A 44 -20.09 6.86 27.47
N ILE A 45 -19.25 6.34 26.57
CA ILE A 45 -18.03 5.60 26.92
C ILE A 45 -17.02 6.53 27.61
N TRP A 46 -16.81 7.74 27.08
CA TRP A 46 -15.91 8.73 27.68
C TRP A 46 -16.38 9.15 29.08
N ALA A 47 -17.68 9.38 29.26
CA ALA A 47 -18.25 9.72 30.57
C ALA A 47 -18.06 8.61 31.61
N ALA A 48 -17.93 7.35 31.18
CA ALA A 48 -17.62 6.21 32.04
C ALA A 48 -16.11 5.95 32.23
N GLY A 49 -15.24 6.85 31.75
CA GLY A 49 -13.78 6.70 31.81
C GLY A 49 -13.20 5.75 30.76
N GLY A 50 -14.01 5.26 29.82
CA GLY A 50 -13.55 4.42 28.72
C GLY A 50 -12.94 5.22 27.57
N GLN A 51 -12.40 4.51 26.59
CA GLN A 51 -11.75 5.09 25.42
C GLN A 51 -12.38 4.57 24.13
N VAL A 52 -12.43 5.42 23.10
CA VAL A 52 -12.95 5.09 21.77
C VAL A 52 -11.92 5.48 20.73
N ARG A 53 -11.77 4.63 19.71
CA ARG A 53 -10.84 4.78 18.60
C ARG A 53 -11.55 4.43 17.31
N TYR A 54 -11.21 5.13 16.25
CA TYR A 54 -11.67 4.84 14.90
C TYR A 54 -10.44 4.69 14.02
N THR A 55 -10.45 3.69 13.14
CA THR A 55 -9.35 3.44 12.22
C THR A 55 -9.91 3.22 10.83
N ALA A 56 -9.21 3.71 9.81
CA ALA A 56 -9.55 3.50 8.41
C ALA A 56 -8.30 3.09 7.61
N TYR A 57 -8.49 2.30 6.57
CA TYR A 57 -7.44 1.92 5.64
C TYR A 57 -7.31 2.97 4.53
N GLY A 58 -6.17 3.64 4.50
CA GLY A 58 -5.77 4.58 3.46
C GLY A 58 -4.82 3.94 2.44
N TYR A 59 -4.63 4.64 1.33
CA TYR A 59 -3.53 4.42 0.40
C TYR A 59 -3.17 5.78 -0.20
N HIS A 60 -1.91 6.17 -0.02
CA HIS A 60 -1.39 7.46 -0.47
C HIS A 60 0.10 7.31 -0.81
N GLY A 61 0.38 6.27 -1.61
CA GLY A 61 1.73 5.78 -1.86
C GLY A 61 2.42 5.19 -0.62
N THR A 62 3.61 4.66 -0.84
CA THR A 62 4.37 3.91 0.16
C THR A 62 5.86 4.18 -0.03
N GLU A 63 6.60 4.35 1.06
CA GLU A 63 8.06 4.31 1.00
C GLU A 63 8.56 2.86 0.91
N VAL A 64 9.34 2.58 -0.14
CA VAL A 64 9.92 1.28 -0.43
C VAL A 64 11.43 1.40 -0.60
N LEU A 65 12.16 0.27 -0.48
CA LEU A 65 13.61 0.29 -0.57
C LEU A 65 14.07 0.45 -2.03
N ILE A 66 14.65 1.58 -2.38
CA ILE A 66 15.18 1.89 -3.72
C ILE A 66 16.61 2.43 -3.58
N GLY A 67 17.60 1.74 -4.15
CA GLY A 67 18.99 2.19 -4.09
C GLY A 67 19.56 2.29 -2.67
N GLY A 68 19.05 1.48 -1.73
CA GLY A 68 19.52 1.43 -0.33
C GLY A 68 18.83 2.41 0.62
N SER A 69 17.97 3.31 0.14
CA SER A 69 17.14 4.21 0.95
C SER A 69 15.64 3.92 0.78
N TYR A 70 14.85 4.23 1.81
CA TYR A 70 13.39 4.22 1.70
C TYR A 70 12.96 5.49 0.97
N ARG A 71 12.28 5.33 -0.16
CA ARG A 71 11.81 6.41 -1.02
C ARG A 71 10.33 6.23 -1.31
N TRP A 72 9.56 7.31 -1.18
CA TRP A 72 8.15 7.31 -1.54
C TRP A 72 7.96 7.02 -3.03
N GLN A 73 6.97 6.18 -3.32
CA GLN A 73 6.52 5.86 -4.66
C GLN A 73 5.02 5.53 -4.62
N THR A 74 4.41 5.31 -5.79
CA THR A 74 2.99 4.95 -5.88
C THR A 74 2.67 4.20 -7.16
N TYR A 75 1.58 3.42 -7.12
CA TYR A 75 0.93 2.89 -8.31
C TYR A 75 0.20 3.99 -9.06
N THR A 76 0.43 4.09 -10.38
CA THR A 76 -0.18 5.10 -11.24
C THR A 76 -0.98 4.47 -12.38
N ASN A 77 -2.22 4.89 -12.66
CA ASN A 77 -3.01 5.90 -11.92
C ASN A 77 -3.83 5.24 -10.80
N TYR A 78 -3.86 5.86 -9.63
CA TYR A 78 -4.77 5.46 -8.54
C TYR A 78 -5.99 6.38 -8.47
N THR A 79 -7.06 6.04 -9.20
CA THR A 79 -8.25 6.92 -9.37
C THR A 79 -9.00 7.17 -8.06
N GLN A 80 -8.95 6.25 -7.10
CA GLN A 80 -9.51 6.47 -5.75
C GLN A 80 -8.70 7.49 -4.92
N GLY A 81 -7.59 8.00 -5.42
CA GLY A 81 -6.69 8.84 -4.64
C GLY A 81 -7.34 10.13 -4.12
N TYR A 82 -8.20 10.75 -4.92
CA TYR A 82 -8.98 11.91 -4.48
C TYR A 82 -9.83 11.62 -3.24
N ALA A 83 -10.54 10.48 -3.25
CA ALA A 83 -11.34 10.05 -2.11
C ALA A 83 -10.48 9.65 -0.91
N LYS A 84 -9.26 9.11 -1.12
CA LYS A 84 -8.33 8.81 -0.02
C LYS A 84 -7.78 10.06 0.66
N MET A 85 -7.41 11.10 -0.08
CA MET A 85 -7.08 12.41 0.52
C MET A 85 -8.27 13.02 1.25
N ARG A 86 -9.49 12.85 0.73
CA ARG A 86 -10.70 13.28 1.42
C ARG A 86 -10.91 12.52 2.74
N LEU A 87 -10.69 11.21 2.74
CA LEU A 87 -10.75 10.35 3.94
C LEU A 87 -9.75 10.82 5.01
N GLU A 88 -8.53 11.17 4.61
CA GLU A 88 -7.52 11.80 5.47
C GLU A 88 -8.03 13.13 6.06
N GLY A 89 -8.61 14.00 5.23
CA GLY A 89 -9.21 15.25 5.70
C GLY A 89 -10.34 15.06 6.72
N VAL A 90 -11.14 14.00 6.58
CA VAL A 90 -12.17 13.62 7.58
C VAL A 90 -11.53 13.26 8.91
N ALA A 91 -10.46 12.45 8.89
CA ALA A 91 -9.70 12.04 10.08
C ALA A 91 -9.07 13.24 10.79
N GLU A 92 -8.41 14.13 10.06
CA GLU A 92 -7.83 15.37 10.59
C GLU A 92 -8.89 16.27 11.23
N ALA A 93 -10.04 16.45 10.56
CA ALA A 93 -11.14 17.25 11.08
C ALA A 93 -11.72 16.68 12.37
N ALA A 94 -11.80 15.36 12.48
CA ALA A 94 -12.20 14.67 13.71
C ALA A 94 -11.17 14.87 14.83
N TRP A 95 -9.88 14.82 14.50
CA TRP A 95 -8.79 15.04 15.45
C TRP A 95 -8.80 16.43 16.06
N ARG A 96 -9.07 17.46 15.25
CA ARG A 96 -9.25 18.85 15.73
C ARG A 96 -10.39 18.99 16.73
N LYS A 97 -11.34 18.05 16.77
CA LYS A 97 -12.45 17.97 17.72
C LYS A 97 -12.16 17.01 18.89
N GLY A 98 -10.93 16.54 19.04
CA GLY A 98 -10.53 15.59 20.09
C GLY A 98 -10.95 14.14 19.86
N ILE A 99 -11.46 13.80 18.67
CA ILE A 99 -11.85 12.43 18.33
C ILE A 99 -10.63 11.70 17.76
N LYS A 100 -10.26 10.57 18.35
CA LYS A 100 -9.13 9.73 17.93
C LYS A 100 -9.52 8.85 16.73
N ALA A 101 -9.38 9.38 15.52
CA ALA A 101 -9.83 8.74 14.28
C ALA A 101 -8.74 8.73 13.20
N THR A 102 -8.04 7.60 13.02
CA THR A 102 -6.78 7.50 12.25
C THR A 102 -6.97 6.84 10.90
N VAL A 103 -6.40 7.43 9.87
CA VAL A 103 -6.18 6.79 8.58
C VAL A 103 -4.77 6.21 8.54
N PHE A 104 -4.68 4.92 8.30
CA PHE A 104 -3.40 4.24 8.11
C PHE A 104 -3.17 4.00 6.63
N ASN A 105 -2.27 4.76 6.03
CA ASN A 105 -1.82 4.55 4.66
C ASN A 105 -0.96 3.29 4.60
N CYS A 106 -1.50 2.26 3.98
CA CYS A 106 -0.91 0.91 3.96
C CYS A 106 -0.21 0.63 2.63
N PRO A 107 0.79 -0.28 2.61
CA PRO A 107 1.47 -0.67 1.38
C PRO A 107 0.56 -1.31 0.35
N GLU A 108 1.02 -1.27 -0.90
CA GLU A 108 0.47 -2.02 -2.01
C GLU A 108 0.47 -3.52 -1.70
N ILE A 109 -0.71 -4.14 -1.72
CA ILE A 109 -0.88 -5.60 -1.59
C ILE A 109 -1.84 -6.11 -2.65
N ARG A 110 -1.73 -7.40 -2.96
CA ARG A 110 -2.70 -8.11 -3.79
C ARG A 110 -3.86 -8.60 -2.93
N THR A 111 -5.06 -8.16 -3.30
CA THR A 111 -6.36 -8.53 -2.71
C THR A 111 -7.37 -8.63 -3.85
N ASN A 112 -8.55 -9.20 -3.59
CA ASN A 112 -9.61 -9.28 -4.61
C ASN A 112 -9.96 -7.92 -5.23
N SER A 113 -9.82 -6.81 -4.49
CA SER A 113 -10.10 -5.45 -4.98
C SER A 113 -8.94 -4.82 -5.75
N SER A 114 -7.73 -5.36 -5.63
CA SER A 114 -6.52 -4.84 -6.27
C SER A 114 -5.96 -5.77 -7.36
N ASP A 115 -6.45 -7.01 -7.48
CA ASP A 115 -6.01 -7.99 -8.49
C ASP A 115 -6.21 -7.57 -9.96
N VAL A 116 -7.05 -6.56 -10.21
CA VAL A 116 -7.21 -5.96 -11.55
C VAL A 116 -6.05 -5.04 -11.95
N PHE A 117 -5.21 -4.63 -11.00
CA PHE A 117 -4.10 -3.71 -11.23
C PHE A 117 -2.80 -4.48 -11.48
N ALA A 118 -2.41 -4.59 -12.75
CA ALA A 118 -1.09 -5.10 -13.10
C ALA A 118 0.01 -4.13 -12.59
N GLY A 119 1.05 -4.66 -11.96
CA GLY A 119 2.20 -3.88 -11.49
C GLY A 119 2.24 -3.60 -9.98
N LEU A 120 1.27 -4.06 -9.19
CA LEU A 120 1.31 -3.97 -7.72
C LEU A 120 2.55 -4.62 -7.11
N GLU A 121 2.99 -5.73 -7.70
CA GLU A 121 4.19 -6.44 -7.28
C GLU A 121 5.46 -5.59 -7.39
N LEU A 122 5.48 -4.59 -8.29
CA LEU A 122 6.64 -3.70 -8.49
C LEU A 122 6.89 -2.80 -7.27
N SER A 123 5.86 -2.49 -6.50
CA SER A 123 5.97 -1.76 -5.24
C SER A 123 6.22 -2.71 -4.06
N LEU A 124 5.71 -3.94 -4.12
CA LEU A 124 5.76 -4.89 -2.99
C LEU A 124 7.06 -5.68 -2.90
N LEU A 125 7.64 -6.12 -4.03
CA LEU A 125 8.87 -6.93 -4.07
C LEU A 125 10.06 -6.31 -3.31
N PRO A 126 10.29 -4.98 -3.30
CA PRO A 126 11.31 -4.34 -2.49
C PRO A 126 11.23 -4.64 -0.98
N LEU A 127 10.10 -5.14 -0.47
CA LEU A 127 9.98 -5.60 0.93
C LEU A 127 11.00 -6.69 1.26
N LEU A 128 11.36 -7.57 0.32
CA LEU A 128 12.41 -8.57 0.52
C LEU A 128 13.76 -7.93 0.85
N GLY A 129 14.09 -6.84 0.16
CA GLY A 129 15.28 -6.04 0.46
C GLY A 129 15.18 -5.33 1.81
N ALA A 130 14.01 -4.78 2.13
CA ALA A 130 13.76 -4.15 3.44
C ALA A 130 13.93 -5.14 4.60
N LEU A 131 13.48 -6.39 4.46
CA LEU A 131 13.65 -7.44 5.47
C LEU A 131 15.12 -7.76 5.74
N LYS A 132 15.96 -7.80 4.71
CA LYS A 132 17.42 -7.95 4.89
C LYS A 132 18.04 -6.71 5.54
N LYS A 133 17.60 -5.50 5.17
CA LYS A 133 18.10 -4.23 5.71
C LYS A 133 17.77 -4.04 7.20
N GLU A 134 16.56 -4.38 7.63
CA GLU A 134 16.06 -4.10 8.98
C GLU A 134 16.43 -5.18 10.02
N GLY A 135 17.40 -6.04 9.72
CA GLY A 135 17.99 -6.98 10.68
C GLY A 135 18.12 -8.42 10.17
N GLY A 136 17.36 -8.81 9.14
CA GLY A 136 17.43 -10.15 8.57
C GLY A 136 17.11 -11.27 9.58
N GLY A 137 17.88 -12.34 9.52
CA GLY A 137 17.80 -13.48 10.45
C GLY A 137 17.18 -14.74 9.85
N GLY A 138 17.13 -15.83 10.64
CA GLY A 138 16.74 -17.15 10.14
C GLY A 138 15.36 -17.20 9.48
N TRP A 139 14.38 -16.49 10.04
CA TRP A 139 13.05 -16.40 9.43
C TRP A 139 13.06 -15.68 8.07
N VAL A 140 13.87 -14.62 7.93
CA VAL A 140 14.03 -13.89 6.66
C VAL A 140 14.68 -14.78 5.60
N GLU A 141 15.68 -15.59 5.97
CA GLU A 141 16.30 -16.56 5.05
C GLU A 141 15.31 -17.65 4.60
N VAL A 142 14.47 -18.16 5.51
CA VAL A 142 13.42 -19.12 5.15
C VAL A 142 12.39 -18.49 4.20
N LEU A 143 11.94 -17.27 4.47
CA LEU A 143 11.03 -16.55 3.58
C LEU A 143 11.67 -16.29 2.22
N TRP A 144 12.95 -15.87 2.19
CA TRP A 144 13.71 -15.68 0.96
C TRP A 144 13.76 -16.96 0.13
N GLN A 145 14.13 -18.08 0.75
CA GLN A 145 14.16 -19.37 0.06
C GLN A 145 12.77 -19.78 -0.44
N GLY A 146 11.73 -19.60 0.36
CA GLY A 146 10.35 -19.88 -0.06
C GLY A 146 9.92 -19.06 -1.28
N CYS A 147 10.30 -17.78 -1.35
CA CYS A 147 10.07 -16.94 -2.52
C CYS A 147 10.94 -17.36 -3.72
N GLN A 148 12.19 -17.77 -3.50
CA GLN A 148 13.10 -18.26 -4.53
C GLN A 148 12.58 -19.54 -5.18
N ASP A 149 11.95 -20.42 -4.40
CA ASP A 149 11.41 -21.70 -4.88
C ASP A 149 10.21 -21.52 -5.83
N LEU A 150 9.55 -20.36 -5.83
CA LEU A 150 8.47 -20.03 -6.75
C LEU A 150 8.97 -19.66 -8.16
N LEU A 151 10.25 -19.33 -8.31
CA LEU A 151 10.85 -18.90 -9.58
C LEU A 151 11.32 -20.09 -10.41
N LYS A 152 11.33 -19.92 -11.75
CA LYS A 152 11.85 -20.92 -12.70
C LYS A 152 13.33 -21.20 -12.48
N ASP A 153 13.78 -22.38 -12.91
CA ASP A 153 15.19 -22.75 -12.84
C ASP A 153 16.08 -21.73 -13.55
N GLY A 154 17.17 -21.32 -12.90
CA GLY A 154 18.10 -20.32 -13.41
C GLY A 154 17.69 -18.86 -13.17
N VAL A 155 16.50 -18.60 -12.60
CA VAL A 155 16.08 -17.26 -12.17
C VAL A 155 16.35 -17.08 -10.68
N THR A 156 16.94 -15.95 -10.30
CA THR A 156 17.18 -15.60 -8.89
C THR A 156 16.27 -14.48 -8.41
N LEU A 157 15.98 -14.44 -7.11
CA LEU A 157 15.29 -13.30 -6.49
C LEU A 157 16.08 -12.00 -6.65
N GLU A 158 17.41 -12.07 -6.58
CA GLU A 158 18.28 -10.92 -6.80
C GLU A 158 18.07 -10.32 -8.19
N ALA A 159 17.99 -11.15 -9.24
CA ALA A 159 17.74 -10.68 -10.60
C ALA A 159 16.35 -10.04 -10.72
N LEU A 160 15.33 -10.63 -10.08
CA LEU A 160 13.98 -10.09 -10.04
C LEU A 160 13.92 -8.75 -9.30
N LEU A 161 14.61 -8.60 -8.17
CA LEU A 161 14.72 -7.32 -7.45
C LEU A 161 15.50 -6.27 -8.25
N GLN A 162 16.50 -6.67 -9.03
CA GLN A 162 17.21 -5.76 -9.93
C GLN A 162 16.29 -5.23 -11.02
N MET A 163 15.42 -6.07 -11.61
CA MET A 163 14.42 -5.61 -12.59
C MET A 163 13.48 -4.55 -11.99
N VAL A 164 13.05 -4.76 -10.74
CA VAL A 164 12.23 -3.76 -10.03
C VAL A 164 13.02 -2.49 -9.77
N LEU A 165 14.29 -2.59 -9.36
CA LEU A 165 15.15 -1.42 -9.15
C LEU A 165 15.35 -0.63 -10.45
N ASP A 166 15.53 -1.30 -11.58
CA ASP A 166 15.69 -0.67 -12.89
C ASP A 166 14.38 0.03 -13.31
N TYR A 167 13.22 -0.60 -13.08
CA TYR A 167 11.91 0.04 -13.25
C TYR A 167 11.76 1.29 -12.36
N GLN A 168 12.10 1.17 -11.08
CA GLN A 168 12.00 2.28 -10.12
C GLN A 168 12.97 3.43 -10.43
N ASN A 169 14.05 3.18 -11.18
CA ASN A 169 14.98 4.22 -11.64
C ASN A 169 14.75 4.64 -13.11
N ASN A 170 13.77 4.06 -13.79
CA ASN A 170 13.47 4.41 -15.17
C ASN A 170 13.02 5.87 -15.25
N GLU A 171 13.53 6.61 -16.23
CA GLU A 171 13.20 8.03 -16.46
C GLU A 171 11.70 8.25 -16.67
N ALA A 172 11.02 7.30 -17.31
CA ALA A 172 9.57 7.38 -17.52
C ALA A 172 8.77 7.24 -16.22
N MET A 173 9.36 6.67 -15.17
CA MET A 173 8.71 6.48 -13.87
C MET A 173 8.96 7.64 -12.90
N GLN A 174 10.11 8.34 -13.01
CA GLN A 174 10.48 9.39 -12.04
C GLN A 174 9.42 10.48 -11.84
N PRO A 175 8.71 10.99 -12.88
CA PRO A 175 7.68 12.02 -12.68
C PRO A 175 6.53 11.59 -11.77
N TYR A 176 6.32 10.28 -11.61
CA TYR A 176 5.23 9.70 -10.83
C TYR A 176 5.57 9.55 -9.34
N TYR A 177 6.80 9.89 -8.94
CA TYR A 177 7.26 9.88 -7.55
C TYR A 177 7.25 11.28 -6.91
N ASP A 178 6.56 12.23 -7.53
CA ASP A 178 6.23 13.52 -6.94
C ASP A 178 4.96 13.40 -6.08
N PHE A 179 5.13 13.54 -4.76
CA PHE A 179 4.06 13.41 -3.78
C PHE A 179 2.98 14.49 -3.96
N ASP A 180 3.39 15.74 -4.23
CA ASP A 180 2.49 16.89 -4.25
C ASP A 180 1.54 16.87 -5.46
N LEU A 181 1.88 16.09 -6.49
CA LEU A 181 1.09 15.92 -7.70
C LEU A 181 0.16 14.71 -7.67
N TRP A 182 0.17 13.93 -6.59
CA TRP A 182 -0.62 12.71 -6.50
C TRP A 182 -2.13 12.97 -6.41
N PRO A 183 -2.99 12.15 -7.06
CA PRO A 183 -2.68 11.11 -8.02
C PRO A 183 -2.50 11.65 -9.46
N LEU A 184 -1.41 11.27 -10.13
CA LEU A 184 -1.13 11.66 -11.51
C LEU A 184 -1.85 10.80 -12.55
N PRO A 185 -2.28 11.36 -13.69
CA PRO A 185 -2.84 10.57 -14.79
C PRO A 185 -1.78 9.64 -15.41
N ASN A 186 -2.19 8.45 -15.85
CA ASN A 186 -1.27 7.55 -16.54
C ASN A 186 -0.89 8.11 -17.93
N SER A 187 0.29 7.73 -18.40
CA SER A 187 0.75 7.96 -19.77
C SER A 187 0.99 6.64 -20.49
N ALA A 188 1.07 6.68 -21.82
CA ALA A 188 1.34 5.48 -22.61
C ALA A 188 2.68 4.84 -22.23
N THR A 189 3.71 5.66 -22.04
CA THR A 189 5.06 5.21 -21.66
C THR A 189 5.07 4.60 -20.26
N GLN A 190 4.46 5.26 -19.27
CA GLN A 190 4.38 4.72 -17.91
C GLN A 190 3.59 3.41 -17.85
N ALA A 191 2.47 3.33 -18.59
CA ALA A 191 1.67 2.12 -18.68
C ALA A 191 2.46 0.98 -19.33
N GLU A 192 3.23 1.26 -20.38
CA GLU A 192 4.08 0.27 -21.05
C GLU A 192 5.19 -0.24 -20.14
N GLN A 193 5.88 0.64 -19.40
CA GLN A 193 6.90 0.23 -18.42
C GLN A 193 6.29 -0.61 -17.30
N THR A 194 5.17 -0.17 -16.73
CA THR A 194 4.52 -0.86 -15.60
C THR A 194 3.96 -2.22 -16.02
N ILE A 195 3.18 -2.27 -17.09
CA ILE A 195 2.56 -3.52 -17.58
C ILE A 195 3.63 -4.46 -18.14
N GLY A 196 4.61 -3.95 -18.89
CA GLY A 196 5.69 -4.74 -19.46
C GLY A 196 6.52 -5.42 -18.38
N THR A 197 7.04 -4.65 -17.43
CA THR A 197 7.85 -5.18 -16.30
C THR A 197 7.05 -6.17 -15.47
N SER A 198 5.78 -5.84 -15.16
CA SER A 198 4.85 -6.74 -14.45
C SER A 198 4.70 -8.09 -15.16
N GLN A 199 4.43 -8.05 -16.47
CA GLN A 199 4.29 -9.27 -17.27
C GLN A 199 5.57 -10.08 -17.30
N GLU A 200 6.73 -9.45 -17.49
CA GLU A 200 8.02 -10.14 -17.47
C GLU A 200 8.26 -10.85 -16.14
N ILE A 201 8.04 -10.16 -15.01
CA ILE A 201 8.17 -10.75 -13.66
C ILE A 201 7.23 -11.95 -13.49
N VAL A 202 5.96 -11.84 -13.92
CA VAL A 202 5.02 -12.97 -13.87
C VAL A 202 5.53 -14.17 -14.70
N GLN A 203 6.19 -13.94 -15.83
CA GLN A 203 6.75 -15.03 -16.65
C GLN A 203 7.97 -15.70 -16.01
N LEU A 204 8.61 -15.09 -15.02
CA LEU A 204 9.73 -15.69 -14.30
C LEU A 204 9.31 -16.72 -13.25
N HIS A 205 8.01 -16.82 -12.95
CA HIS A 205 7.47 -17.76 -11.98
C HIS A 205 7.17 -19.13 -12.61
N LYS A 206 7.29 -20.20 -11.79
CA LYS A 206 6.91 -21.57 -12.18
C LYS A 206 5.40 -21.69 -12.43
N ASP A 207 4.60 -21.08 -11.56
CA ASP A 207 3.15 -20.96 -11.71
C ASP A 207 2.75 -19.49 -11.66
N LYS A 208 2.06 -19.01 -12.70
CA LYS A 208 1.59 -17.62 -12.81
C LYS A 208 0.45 -17.30 -11.84
N ARG A 209 -0.10 -18.30 -11.17
CA ARG A 209 -1.15 -18.16 -10.16
C ARG A 209 -0.59 -18.04 -8.74
N ILE A 210 0.70 -18.32 -8.55
CA ILE A 210 1.37 -18.32 -7.24
C ILE A 210 2.65 -17.48 -7.39
N LEU A 211 2.51 -16.19 -7.09
CA LEU A 211 3.57 -15.21 -7.23
C LEU A 211 4.26 -14.95 -5.89
N VAL A 212 5.49 -14.46 -5.94
CA VAL A 212 6.19 -13.94 -4.76
C VAL A 212 5.38 -12.84 -4.08
N SER A 213 4.70 -11.99 -4.85
CA SER A 213 3.82 -10.94 -4.32
C SER A 213 2.62 -11.47 -3.53
N ASP A 214 2.16 -12.69 -3.79
CA ASP A 214 1.05 -13.30 -3.03
C ASP A 214 1.53 -13.68 -1.61
N VAL A 215 2.73 -14.26 -1.51
CA VAL A 215 3.38 -14.58 -0.24
C VAL A 215 3.64 -13.31 0.56
N LEU A 216 4.23 -12.29 -0.08
CA LEU A 216 4.51 -11.02 0.58
C LEU A 216 3.23 -10.32 1.04
N SER A 217 2.16 -10.32 0.23
CA SER A 217 0.88 -9.71 0.59
C SER A 217 0.31 -10.32 1.87
N HIS A 218 0.38 -11.64 2.02
CA HIS A 218 -0.05 -12.31 3.25
C HIS A 218 0.70 -11.81 4.49
N HIS A 219 2.03 -11.65 4.39
CA HIS A 219 2.85 -11.12 5.47
C HIS A 219 2.56 -9.66 5.77
N VAL A 220 2.41 -8.81 4.75
CA VAL A 220 2.05 -7.40 4.93
C VAL A 220 0.72 -7.26 5.66
N VAL A 221 -0.32 -8.00 5.27
CA VAL A 221 -1.64 -7.97 5.95
C VAL A 221 -1.50 -8.27 7.43
N LYS A 222 -0.75 -9.32 7.80
CA LYS A 222 -0.52 -9.69 9.19
C LYS A 222 0.23 -8.59 9.96
N ALA A 223 1.29 -8.03 9.37
CA ALA A 223 2.10 -7.00 10.00
C ALA A 223 1.32 -5.69 10.19
N VAL A 224 0.63 -5.23 9.15
CA VAL A 224 -0.21 -4.04 9.18
C VAL A 224 -1.31 -4.16 10.23
N GLY A 225 -1.98 -5.32 10.33
CA GLY A 225 -2.99 -5.55 11.37
C GLY A 225 -2.42 -5.37 12.79
N GLN A 226 -1.21 -5.86 13.03
CA GLN A 226 -0.53 -5.70 14.32
C GLN A 226 -0.09 -4.25 14.58
N LEU A 227 0.44 -3.56 13.56
CA LEU A 227 0.85 -2.16 13.64
C LEU A 227 -0.34 -1.25 13.94
N ILE A 228 -1.44 -1.40 13.20
CA ILE A 228 -2.68 -0.64 13.42
C ILE A 228 -3.22 -0.91 14.81
N PHE A 229 -3.29 -2.16 15.25
CA PHE A 229 -3.84 -2.50 16.56
C PHE A 229 -2.99 -1.94 17.71
N GLY A 230 -1.66 -1.98 17.57
CA GLY A 230 -0.74 -1.37 18.53
C GLY A 230 -0.89 0.15 18.60
N GLU A 231 -0.82 0.82 17.46
CA GLU A 231 -0.87 2.28 17.35
C GLU A 231 -2.24 2.85 17.73
N ALA A 232 -3.34 2.13 17.42
CA ALA A 232 -4.70 2.60 17.69
C ALA A 232 -4.97 2.83 19.19
N SER A 233 -4.24 2.17 20.09
CA SER A 233 -4.41 2.37 21.54
C SER A 233 -4.07 3.81 21.96
N GLU A 234 -2.97 4.36 21.43
CA GLU A 234 -2.52 5.73 21.68
C GLU A 234 -1.98 6.33 20.39
N PRO A 235 -2.86 6.72 19.44
CA PRO A 235 -2.42 7.04 18.10
C PRO A 235 -1.72 8.41 18.05
N SER A 236 -0.58 8.44 17.39
CA SER A 236 0.30 9.60 17.25
C SER A 236 -0.25 10.68 16.33
N GLY A 237 -1.13 10.34 15.38
CA GLY A 237 -1.70 11.33 14.46
C GLY A 237 -2.89 10.85 13.62
N PRO A 238 -3.57 11.79 12.94
CA PRO A 238 -4.74 11.53 12.07
C PRO A 238 -4.45 10.72 10.83
N VAL A 239 -3.23 10.81 10.31
CA VAL A 239 -2.80 10.10 9.11
C VAL A 239 -1.40 9.57 9.36
N LEU A 240 -1.20 8.26 9.18
CA LEU A 240 0.06 7.59 9.45
C LEU A 240 0.39 6.64 8.29
N TRP A 241 1.63 6.63 7.83
CA TRP A 241 2.11 5.70 6.80
C TRP A 241 2.75 4.48 7.45
N LEU A 242 2.38 3.30 6.96
CA LEU A 242 2.93 2.01 7.37
C LEU A 242 3.88 1.49 6.28
N ASN A 243 4.99 2.19 6.08
CA ASN A 243 5.96 1.93 5.02
C ASN A 243 6.70 0.59 5.19
N HIS A 244 7.48 0.20 4.17
CA HIS A 244 8.18 -1.10 4.16
C HIS A 244 9.17 -1.27 5.31
N ASP A 245 9.74 -0.19 5.84
CA ASP A 245 10.65 -0.23 6.98
C ASP A 245 9.91 -0.69 8.26
N LEU A 246 8.77 -0.08 8.57
CA LEU A 246 7.93 -0.44 9.71
C LEU A 246 7.38 -1.86 9.58
N VAL A 247 6.92 -2.23 8.38
CA VAL A 247 6.42 -3.58 8.09
C VAL A 247 7.52 -4.61 8.27
N ALA A 248 8.72 -4.37 7.72
CA ALA A 248 9.86 -5.29 7.87
C ALA A 248 10.27 -5.46 9.34
N ARG A 249 10.43 -4.35 10.09
CA ARG A 249 10.74 -4.40 11.52
C ARG A 249 9.69 -5.19 12.30
N ARG A 250 8.41 -5.00 12.00
CA ARG A 250 7.31 -5.72 12.66
C ARG A 250 7.34 -7.22 12.36
N LEU A 251 7.56 -7.61 11.11
CA LEU A 251 7.65 -9.01 10.70
C LEU A 251 8.81 -9.74 11.38
N ILE A 252 9.98 -9.11 11.45
CA ILE A 252 11.15 -9.65 12.14
C ILE A 252 10.86 -9.80 13.63
N ALA A 253 10.35 -8.76 14.28
CA ALA A 253 10.02 -8.79 15.71
C ALA A 253 8.99 -9.87 16.05
N ALA A 254 7.97 -10.06 15.20
CA ALA A 254 6.95 -11.09 15.40
C ALA A 254 7.49 -12.52 15.21
N SER A 255 8.58 -12.69 14.46
CA SER A 255 9.20 -13.99 14.16
C SER A 255 10.31 -14.36 15.15
N GLY A 256 10.91 -13.36 15.82
CA GLY A 256 11.84 -13.58 16.94
C GLY A 256 11.16 -14.07 18.22
N GLY A 257 9.84 -13.90 18.36
CA GLY A 257 9.05 -14.39 19.49
C GLY A 257 8.53 -15.83 19.36
N SER A 258 8.87 -16.54 18.28
CA SER A 258 8.49 -17.95 18.04
C SER A 258 9.64 -18.94 18.23
N ALA A 259 10.71 -18.51 18.91
CA ALA A 259 11.76 -19.38 19.39
C ALA A 259 11.71 -19.45 20.93
N ASP A 260 10.67 -20.11 21.45
CA ASP A 260 10.62 -20.74 22.77
C ASP A 260 9.52 -21.82 22.78
#